data_AF-A0A7X4AM96-F1
#
_entry.id   AF-A0A7X4AM96-F1
#
_cell.length_a   1.000
_cell.length_b   1.000
_cell.length_c   1.000
_cell.angle_alpha   90.00
_cell.angle_beta   90.00
_cell.angle_gamma   90.00
#
_symmetry.space_group_name_H-M   'P 1'
#
loop_
_entity.id
_entity.type
_entity.pdbx_description
1 polymer ?
#
loop_
_entity_poly.entity_id
_entity_poly.type
_entity_poly.pdbx_seq_one_letter_code
_entity_poly.pdbx_strand_id
1 'polypeptide(L)'
;MGCFIVASTLIGQSPEPVAKDPVQARLEMLEARIRQLEAEIAVLKRADQEPDEEPATSSRQAASVVPAPEPELLVERPLPMAEVIPSDVDRSSREDSFEIRMPISGYMESHVNKAEGEPAIGDFHRFVLLFGHSFSDRIQFWSELELEHALVEAGRPSGELELEQAYLDFLVKPWLNFRSGIMLAPVGLVNERHEPPSFNGVERPFVDTVILPSTWFEPGAGIFGDLGGGFVYKSYVMAPLNASLFNAEEGIREGRQKAFESIMQN
;
A
#
# COMPACT_ATOMS: atom_id res chain seq x y z
N MET A 1 -65.19 -27.96 -82.40
CA MET A 1 -65.09 -28.16 -80.94
C MET A 1 -63.63 -27.98 -80.57
N GLY A 2 -63.15 -26.95 -79.88
CA GLY A 2 -63.75 -25.84 -79.16
C GLY A 2 -62.65 -25.33 -78.24
N CYS A 3 -61.97 -24.27 -78.65
CA CYS A 3 -60.85 -23.64 -77.95
C CYS A 3 -61.35 -22.96 -76.66
N PHE A 4 -60.67 -23.16 -75.54
CA PHE A 4 -60.79 -22.31 -74.35
C PHE A 4 -59.40 -21.97 -73.84
N ILE A 5 -59.07 -20.68 -73.93
CA ILE A 5 -57.88 -20.05 -73.36
C ILE A 5 -58.24 -19.63 -71.94
N VAL A 6 -57.43 -20.02 -70.96
CA VAL A 6 -57.50 -19.47 -69.59
C VAL A 6 -56.17 -18.80 -69.30
N ALA A 7 -56.19 -17.47 -69.23
CA ALA A 7 -55.09 -16.66 -68.74
C ALA A 7 -55.13 -16.64 -67.21
N SER A 8 -54.01 -16.94 -66.55
CA SER A 8 -53.87 -16.81 -65.10
C SER A 8 -52.70 -15.88 -64.79
N THR A 9 -53.02 -14.81 -64.08
CA THR A 9 -52.14 -13.70 -63.73
C THR A 9 -51.11 -14.12 -62.68
N LEU A 10 -49.82 -13.88 -62.95
CA LEU A 10 -48.73 -14.05 -61.98
C LEU A 10 -48.76 -12.89 -60.97
N ILE A 11 -49.05 -13.20 -59.70
CA ILE A 11 -48.83 -12.28 -58.57
C ILE A 11 -47.41 -12.53 -58.06
N GLY A 12 -46.54 -11.51 -58.16
CA GLY A 12 -45.17 -11.58 -57.65
C GLY A 12 -45.15 -11.69 -56.12
N GLN A 13 -44.45 -12.70 -55.60
CA GLN A 13 -44.03 -12.74 -54.20
C GLN A 13 -42.97 -11.67 -53.97
N SER A 14 -43.23 -10.78 -53.01
CA SER A 14 -42.22 -9.87 -52.46
C SER A 14 -41.09 -10.68 -51.80
N PRO A 15 -39.81 -10.30 -51.97
CA PRO A 15 -38.71 -11.04 -51.34
C PRO A 15 -38.77 -10.92 -49.82
N GLU A 16 -38.59 -12.06 -49.13
CA GLU A 16 -38.47 -12.13 -47.67
C GLU A 16 -37.24 -11.35 -47.17
N PRO A 17 -37.29 -10.75 -45.97
CA PRO A 17 -36.17 -10.01 -45.42
C PRO A 17 -34.99 -10.94 -45.13
N VAL A 18 -33.85 -10.66 -45.78
CA VAL A 18 -32.58 -11.36 -45.56
C VAL A 18 -32.16 -11.19 -44.10
N ALA A 19 -32.01 -12.31 -43.37
CA ALA A 19 -31.49 -12.32 -42.02
C ALA A 19 -30.09 -11.68 -41.99
N LYS A 20 -29.89 -10.67 -41.14
CA LYS A 20 -28.60 -9.97 -41.01
C LYS A 20 -27.50 -10.96 -40.63
N ASP A 21 -26.34 -10.84 -41.29
CA ASP A 21 -25.13 -11.62 -41.01
C ASP A 21 -24.79 -11.54 -39.50
N PRO A 22 -24.57 -12.67 -38.80
CA PRO A 22 -24.20 -12.69 -37.39
C PRO A 22 -22.92 -11.88 -37.07
N VAL A 23 -22.01 -11.73 -38.04
CA VAL A 23 -20.83 -10.86 -37.89
C VAL A 23 -21.25 -9.38 -37.88
N GLN A 24 -22.18 -9.01 -38.78
CA GLN A 24 -22.70 -7.64 -38.85
C GLN A 24 -23.49 -7.27 -37.58
N ALA A 25 -24.28 -8.21 -37.05
CA ALA A 25 -24.98 -8.01 -35.77
C ALA A 25 -24.01 -7.82 -34.59
N ARG A 26 -22.90 -8.56 -34.57
CA ARG A 26 -21.85 -8.41 -33.55
C ARG A 26 -21.10 -7.09 -33.68
N LEU A 27 -20.85 -6.62 -34.89
CA LEU A 27 -20.25 -5.31 -35.15
C LEU A 27 -21.17 -4.17 -34.67
N GLU A 28 -22.46 -4.22 -35.03
CA GLU A 28 -23.45 -3.24 -34.56
C GLU A 28 -23.51 -3.19 -33.02
N MET A 29 -23.45 -4.35 -32.36
CA MET A 29 -23.42 -4.44 -30.88
C MET A 29 -22.14 -3.86 -30.28
N LEU A 30 -20.98 -4.13 -30.88
CA LEU A 30 -19.70 -3.58 -30.42
C LEU A 30 -19.65 -2.06 -30.60
N GLU A 31 -20.11 -1.54 -31.73
CA GLU A 31 -20.20 -0.09 -31.98
C GLU A 31 -21.18 0.61 -31.04
N ALA A 32 -22.27 -0.05 -30.66
CA ALA A 32 -23.19 0.46 -29.64
C ALA A 32 -22.54 0.50 -28.26
N ARG A 33 -21.77 -0.54 -27.89
CA ARG A 33 -21.06 -0.61 -26.61
C ARG A 33 -19.93 0.43 -26.53
N ILE A 34 -19.19 0.64 -27.61
CA ILE A 34 -18.14 1.67 -27.68
C ILE A 34 -18.76 3.06 -27.48
N ARG A 35 -19.84 3.39 -28.18
CA ARG A 35 -20.54 4.68 -28.01
C ARG A 35 -21.06 4.89 -26.59
N GLN A 36 -21.55 3.83 -25.95
CA GLN A 36 -21.98 3.90 -24.55
C GLN A 36 -20.80 4.23 -23.61
N LEU A 37 -19.67 3.55 -23.78
CA LEU A 37 -18.48 3.77 -22.95
C LEU A 37 -17.88 5.16 -23.17
N GLU A 38 -17.86 5.65 -24.42
CA GLU A 38 -17.40 7.01 -24.73
C GLU A 38 -18.28 8.08 -24.05
N ALA A 39 -19.59 7.87 -24.01
CA ALA A 39 -20.52 8.76 -23.32
C ALA A 39 -20.31 8.73 -21.79
N GLU A 40 -20.08 7.56 -21.21
CA GLU A 40 -19.82 7.39 -19.78
C GLU A 40 -18.50 8.05 -19.36
N ILE A 41 -17.43 7.87 -20.15
CA ILE A 41 -16.15 8.55 -19.94
C ILE A 41 -16.30 10.07 -20.07
N ALA A 42 -17.12 10.56 -20.99
CA ALA A 42 -17.38 11.99 -21.15
C ALA A 42 -18.12 12.61 -19.94
N VAL A 43 -18.98 11.83 -19.27
CA VAL A 43 -19.65 12.25 -18.03
C VAL A 43 -18.65 12.26 -16.87
N LEU A 44 -17.85 11.19 -16.70
CA LEU A 44 -16.85 11.11 -15.65
C LEU A 44 -15.81 12.22 -15.75
N LYS A 45 -15.30 12.50 -16.96
CA LYS A 45 -14.36 13.61 -17.19
C LYS A 45 -14.94 14.99 -16.90
N ARG A 46 -16.26 15.16 -16.96
CA ARG A 46 -16.92 16.43 -16.59
C ARG A 46 -17.09 16.55 -15.09
N ALA A 47 -17.36 15.45 -14.39
CA ALA A 47 -17.43 15.42 -12.94
C ALA A 47 -16.08 15.77 -12.29
N ASP A 48 -14.96 15.35 -12.89
CA ASP A 48 -13.61 15.74 -12.43
C ASP A 48 -13.21 17.18 -12.82
N GLN A 49 -14.01 17.87 -13.63
CA GLN A 49 -13.74 19.23 -14.13
C GLN A 49 -14.61 20.32 -13.50
N GLU A 50 -15.54 19.99 -12.60
CA GLU A 50 -16.24 21.02 -11.81
C GLU A 50 -15.25 21.61 -10.78
N PRO A 51 -14.92 22.91 -10.84
CA PRO A 51 -14.14 23.54 -9.79
C PRO A 51 -15.06 23.76 -8.58
N ASP A 52 -14.65 23.26 -7.41
CA ASP A 52 -15.21 23.69 -6.14
C ASP A 52 -15.03 25.22 -6.00
N GLU A 53 -16.07 25.98 -6.32
CA GLU A 53 -16.16 27.41 -6.00
C GLU A 53 -16.54 27.57 -4.52
N GLU A 54 -15.57 27.95 -3.67
CA GLU A 54 -15.85 28.78 -2.49
C GLU A 54 -14.71 29.77 -2.20
N PRO A 55 -15.03 30.94 -1.57
CA PRO A 55 -14.43 32.21 -1.93
C PRO A 55 -13.18 32.57 -1.13
N ALA A 56 -12.29 33.30 -1.80
CA ALA A 56 -11.11 33.93 -1.23
C ALA A 56 -11.47 34.97 -0.15
N THR A 57 -10.86 34.83 1.03
CA THR A 57 -10.54 35.97 1.91
C THR A 57 -9.06 35.99 2.28
N SER A 58 -8.38 36.95 1.66
CA SER A 58 -7.16 37.67 2.04
C SER A 58 -6.49 37.34 3.40
N SER A 59 -5.25 36.87 3.32
CA SER A 59 -4.17 37.23 4.25
C SER A 59 -2.80 37.00 3.60
N ARG A 60 -2.27 38.03 2.91
CA ARG A 60 -0.84 38.10 2.59
C ARG A 60 -0.09 38.54 3.85
N GLN A 61 0.75 37.66 4.39
CA GLN A 61 1.88 38.08 5.22
C GLN A 61 3.13 37.37 4.74
N ALA A 62 4.02 38.14 4.13
CA ALA A 62 5.36 37.73 3.76
C ALA A 62 6.17 37.53 5.04
N ALA A 63 6.69 36.31 5.23
CA ALA A 63 7.72 36.05 6.23
C ALA A 63 9.09 36.07 5.55
N SER A 64 9.96 36.90 6.11
CA SER A 64 11.32 37.17 5.69
C SER A 64 12.23 35.93 5.81
N VAL A 65 13.05 35.72 4.78
CA VAL A 65 14.18 34.77 4.78
C VAL A 65 15.24 35.24 5.78
N VAL A 66 15.60 34.38 6.73
CA VAL A 66 16.81 34.48 7.56
C VAL A 66 17.77 33.37 7.12
N PRO A 67 19.06 33.63 6.89
CA PRO A 67 19.99 32.60 6.43
C PRO A 67 20.35 31.63 7.58
N ALA A 68 20.38 30.34 7.27
CA ALA A 68 20.76 29.28 8.20
C ALA A 68 22.27 29.32 8.51
N PRO A 69 22.70 29.08 9.77
CA PRO A 69 24.10 28.85 10.10
C PRO A 69 24.53 27.42 9.73
N GLU A 70 25.82 27.25 9.41
CA GLU A 70 26.46 25.98 9.05
C GLU A 70 26.35 24.93 10.16
N PRO A 71 26.23 23.62 9.83
CA PRO A 71 26.01 22.60 10.85
C PRO A 71 27.32 22.24 11.56
N GLU A 72 27.33 22.41 12.88
CA GLU A 72 28.27 21.70 13.76
C GLU A 72 27.93 20.20 13.74
N LEU A 73 28.95 19.37 13.55
CA LEU A 73 28.89 17.91 13.60
C LEU A 73 28.46 17.44 15.00
N LEU A 74 27.15 17.31 15.19
CA LEU A 74 26.58 16.53 16.27
C LEU A 74 26.61 15.06 15.84
N VAL A 75 27.44 14.27 16.52
CA VAL A 75 27.39 12.82 16.46
C VAL A 75 26.08 12.39 17.13
N GLU A 76 25.00 12.36 16.37
CA GLU A 76 23.72 11.85 16.84
C GLU A 76 23.83 10.32 16.97
N ARG A 77 23.61 9.82 18.19
CA ARG A 77 23.39 8.39 18.42
C ARG A 77 21.99 8.08 17.84
N PRO A 78 21.87 7.18 16.85
CA PRO A 78 20.55 6.86 16.30
C PRO A 78 19.69 6.18 17.36
N LEU A 79 18.44 6.60 17.51
CA LEU A 79 17.45 5.89 18.30
C LEU A 79 17.12 4.57 17.58
N PRO A 80 17.41 3.39 18.16
CA PRO A 80 17.02 2.14 17.55
C PRO A 80 15.49 1.98 17.66
N MET A 81 14.81 1.74 16.54
CA MET A 81 13.39 1.33 16.46
C MET A 81 13.00 0.18 17.41
N ALA A 82 13.98 -0.61 17.86
CA ALA A 82 13.79 -1.62 18.91
C ALA A 82 13.34 -1.04 20.25
N GLU A 83 13.45 0.27 20.45
CA GLU A 83 13.07 1.00 21.68
C GLU A 83 11.63 1.55 21.62
N VAL A 84 10.95 1.46 20.47
CA VAL A 84 9.56 1.97 20.31
C VAL A 84 8.51 0.86 20.44
N ILE A 85 8.91 -0.41 20.35
CA ILE A 85 8.18 -1.46 21.09
C ILE A 85 8.64 -1.29 22.53
N PRO A 86 7.76 -1.01 23.52
CA PRO A 86 8.19 -0.98 24.91
C PRO A 86 8.64 -2.40 25.30
N SER A 87 9.93 -2.71 25.12
CA SER A 87 10.60 -3.82 25.79
C SER A 87 10.85 -3.50 27.26
N ASP A 88 10.64 -2.25 27.66
CA ASP A 88 10.83 -1.78 29.02
C ASP A 88 9.59 -2.06 29.86
N VAL A 89 9.53 -3.30 30.37
CA VAL A 89 8.96 -3.56 31.68
C VAL A 89 9.91 -2.98 32.74
N ASP A 90 10.12 -1.66 32.76
CA ASP A 90 10.57 -0.99 33.98
C ASP A 90 9.33 -0.65 34.81
N ARG A 91 8.87 -1.66 35.53
CA ARG A 91 7.76 -1.58 36.49
C ARG A 91 8.21 -1.03 37.84
N SER A 92 9.14 -0.07 37.85
CA SER A 92 9.56 0.58 39.09
C SER A 92 9.41 2.11 39.00
N SER A 93 8.45 2.62 39.76
CA SER A 93 8.19 4.03 40.05
C SER A 93 7.56 4.88 38.93
N ARG A 94 6.22 4.95 38.94
CA ARG A 94 5.47 6.22 38.86
C ARG A 94 4.02 5.97 39.24
N GLU A 95 3.62 6.55 40.36
CA GLU A 95 2.24 6.62 40.83
C GLU A 95 1.44 7.62 39.97
N ASP A 96 0.20 7.23 39.66
CA ASP A 96 -0.93 8.06 39.19
C ASP A 96 -0.72 9.06 38.03
N SER A 97 -0.92 8.56 36.81
CA SER A 97 -1.83 9.20 35.83
C SER A 97 -2.29 8.18 34.78
N PHE A 98 -3.59 7.87 34.77
CA PHE A 98 -4.24 6.91 33.86
C PHE A 98 -4.34 7.38 32.39
N GLU A 99 -3.54 8.36 31.97
CA GLU A 99 -3.35 8.71 30.55
C GLU A 99 -2.01 8.15 30.07
N ILE A 100 -2.02 6.93 29.53
CA ILE A 100 -0.85 6.38 28.84
C ILE A 100 -0.77 7.03 27.45
N ARG A 101 -0.03 8.14 27.35
CA ARG A 101 0.33 8.78 26.08
C ARG A 101 1.49 8.03 25.45
N MET A 102 1.19 7.12 24.52
CA MET A 102 2.20 6.64 23.57
C MET A 102 2.43 7.72 22.49
N PRO A 103 3.67 7.89 22.02
CA PRO A 103 4.04 9.00 21.15
C PRO A 103 3.48 8.80 19.75
N ILE A 104 3.01 9.91 19.15
CA ILE A 104 3.07 10.06 17.70
C ILE A 104 4.55 10.26 17.39
N SER A 105 5.11 9.37 16.57
CA SER A 105 6.50 9.45 16.11
C SER A 105 6.53 9.28 14.60
N GLY A 106 7.69 9.42 14.00
CA GLY A 106 7.84 9.27 12.57
C GLY A 106 9.21 9.72 12.12
N TYR A 107 9.50 9.45 10.86
CA TYR A 107 10.71 9.91 10.19
C TYR A 107 10.40 10.19 8.73
N MET A 108 11.36 10.82 8.06
CA MET A 108 11.30 11.10 6.64
C MET A 108 12.66 10.88 6.03
N GLU A 109 12.67 10.50 4.76
CA GLU A 109 13.87 10.22 4.01
C GLU A 109 13.81 10.87 2.64
N SER A 110 14.94 11.46 2.25
CA SER A 110 15.15 12.02 0.92
C SER A 110 16.44 11.48 0.34
N HIS A 111 16.39 11.01 -0.91
CA HIS A 111 17.52 10.47 -1.63
C HIS A 111 17.98 11.42 -2.73
N VAL A 112 19.28 11.35 -3.05
CA VAL A 112 19.84 11.95 -4.25
C VAL A 112 20.69 10.90 -4.96
N ASN A 113 20.23 10.49 -6.14
CA ASN A 113 20.91 9.51 -6.97
C ASN A 113 21.62 10.22 -8.13
N LYS A 114 22.91 9.92 -8.32
CA LYS A 114 23.73 10.47 -9.41
C LYS A 114 24.54 9.38 -10.08
N ALA A 115 23.95 8.76 -11.10
CA ALA A 115 24.64 7.82 -11.97
C ALA A 115 25.62 8.56 -12.91
N GLU A 116 26.67 7.88 -13.33
CA GLU A 116 27.66 8.45 -14.26
C GLU A 116 27.01 8.76 -15.61
N GLY A 117 27.20 9.98 -16.11
CA GLY A 117 26.62 10.44 -17.37
C GLY A 117 25.17 10.93 -17.29
N GLU A 118 24.51 10.80 -16.12
CA GLU A 118 23.11 11.17 -15.93
C GLU A 118 22.96 12.42 -15.03
N PRO A 119 21.84 13.16 -15.15
CA PRO A 119 21.47 14.19 -14.19
C PRO A 119 21.31 13.61 -12.77
N ALA A 120 21.55 14.44 -11.76
CA ALA A 120 21.20 14.07 -10.39
C ALA A 120 19.68 14.08 -10.22
N ILE A 121 19.14 13.00 -9.67
CA ILE A 121 17.71 12.82 -9.39
C ILE A 121 17.52 12.92 -7.88
N GLY A 122 16.67 13.84 -7.44
CA GLY A 122 16.22 13.95 -6.05
C GLY A 122 14.88 13.26 -5.88
N ASP A 123 14.73 12.48 -4.83
CA ASP A 123 13.52 11.75 -4.49
C ASP A 123 13.19 11.98 -3.02
N PHE A 124 11.96 12.43 -2.71
CA PHE A 124 11.45 12.40 -1.35
C PHE A 124 10.91 11.00 -1.13
N HIS A 125 11.81 10.12 -0.72
CA HIS A 125 11.64 8.68 -0.83
C HIS A 125 10.46 8.21 0.02
N ARG A 126 10.38 8.65 1.28
CA ARG A 126 9.28 8.28 2.17
C ARG A 126 9.07 9.22 3.34
N PHE A 127 7.84 9.24 3.82
CA PHE A 127 7.40 9.83 5.07
C PHE A 127 6.62 8.78 5.87
N VAL A 128 7.11 8.45 7.06
CA VAL A 128 6.53 7.41 7.92
C VAL A 128 6.00 8.03 9.19
N LEU A 129 4.75 7.70 9.52
CA LEU A 129 4.07 8.08 10.74
C LEU A 129 3.78 6.84 11.59
N LEU A 130 4.34 6.84 12.80
CA LEU A 130 4.15 5.83 13.81
C LEU A 130 3.13 6.33 14.82
N PHE A 131 2.13 5.49 15.10
CA PHE A 131 1.12 5.77 16.10
C PHE A 131 0.93 4.58 17.03
N GLY A 132 1.05 4.85 18.33
CA GLY A 132 0.80 3.88 19.38
C GLY A 132 -0.30 4.35 20.33
N HIS A 133 -1.06 3.40 20.88
CA HIS A 133 -2.02 3.70 21.94
C HIS A 133 -2.14 2.53 22.92
N SER A 134 -2.09 2.81 24.23
CA SER A 134 -2.34 1.81 25.26
C SER A 134 -3.73 1.99 25.82
N PHE A 135 -4.64 1.06 25.51
CA PHE A 135 -5.99 1.06 26.07
C PHE A 135 -5.99 0.61 27.55
N SER A 136 -4.99 -0.20 27.94
CA SER A 136 -4.75 -0.63 29.32
C SER A 136 -3.34 -1.22 29.44
N ASP A 137 -2.95 -1.61 30.67
CA ASP A 137 -1.75 -2.42 30.95
C ASP A 137 -1.66 -3.75 30.19
N ARG A 138 -2.76 -4.18 29.55
CA ARG A 138 -2.86 -5.49 28.87
C ARG A 138 -3.16 -5.38 27.38
N ILE A 139 -3.52 -4.20 26.88
CA ILE A 139 -3.97 -4.04 25.50
C ILE A 139 -3.30 -2.80 24.91
N GLN A 140 -2.48 -3.03 23.88
CA GLN A 140 -1.75 -1.98 23.17
C GLN A 140 -2.05 -2.06 21.67
N PHE A 141 -2.09 -0.92 21.03
CA PHE A 141 -2.22 -0.76 19.59
C PHE A 141 -0.96 -0.11 19.04
N TRP A 142 -0.53 -0.60 17.87
CA TRP A 142 0.57 -0.06 17.10
C TRP A 142 0.18 0.03 15.63
N SER A 143 0.54 1.12 14.98
CA SER A 143 0.43 1.29 13.54
C SER A 143 1.57 2.08 12.95
N GLU A 144 1.88 1.76 11.70
CA GLU A 144 2.88 2.39 10.85
C GLU A 144 2.22 2.73 9.51
N LEU A 145 2.17 4.01 9.20
CA LEU A 145 1.64 4.55 7.96
C LEU A 145 2.77 5.17 7.16
N GLU A 146 2.98 4.70 5.94
CA GLU A 146 4.05 5.14 5.05
C GLU A 146 3.47 5.83 3.80
N LEU A 147 4.08 6.95 3.42
CA LEU A 147 3.85 7.65 2.17
C LEU A 147 5.15 7.66 1.36
N GLU A 148 5.18 6.95 0.23
CA GLU A 148 6.32 6.90 -0.68
C GLU A 148 6.25 7.96 -1.79
N HIS A 149 7.40 8.45 -2.23
CA HIS A 149 7.58 9.36 -3.39
C HIS A 149 6.76 10.66 -3.39
N ALA A 150 6.29 11.11 -2.21
CA ALA A 150 5.56 12.36 -1.96
C ALA A 150 4.24 12.58 -2.75
N LEU A 151 3.80 11.62 -3.56
CA LEU A 151 2.62 11.74 -4.41
C LEU A 151 1.92 10.39 -4.44
N VAL A 152 0.60 10.39 -4.36
CA VAL A 152 -0.22 9.20 -4.63
C VAL A 152 -1.11 9.52 -5.80
N GLU A 153 -0.99 8.80 -6.91
CA GLU A 153 -1.86 8.97 -8.07
C GLU A 153 -2.61 7.67 -8.37
N ALA A 154 -3.95 7.76 -8.42
CA ALA A 154 -4.79 6.61 -8.73
C ALA A 154 -4.52 6.12 -10.17
N GLY A 155 -4.12 4.85 -10.29
CA GLY A 155 -3.92 4.22 -11.60
C GLY A 155 -2.59 4.57 -12.30
N ARG A 156 -1.62 5.17 -11.59
CA ARG A 156 -0.24 5.34 -12.07
C ARG A 156 0.79 4.88 -11.03
N PRO A 157 1.98 4.43 -11.45
CA PRO A 157 3.08 4.12 -10.55
C PRO A 157 3.75 5.42 -10.09
N SER A 158 3.08 6.19 -9.24
CA SER A 158 3.64 7.39 -8.64
C SER A 158 3.24 7.41 -7.17
N GLY A 159 4.17 6.92 -6.35
CA GLY A 159 4.12 6.78 -4.91
C GLY A 159 2.92 6.03 -4.34
N GLU A 160 3.07 5.58 -3.11
CA GLU A 160 2.11 4.71 -2.45
C GLU A 160 1.81 5.22 -1.04
N LEU A 161 0.56 5.06 -0.62
CA LEU A 161 0.16 5.25 0.77
C LEU A 161 -0.14 3.88 1.35
N GLU A 162 0.73 3.41 2.24
CA GLU A 162 0.72 2.05 2.75
C GLU A 162 0.49 2.03 4.25
N LEU A 163 -0.39 1.13 4.70
CA LEU A 163 -0.54 0.78 6.11
C LEU A 163 0.24 -0.51 6.35
N GLU A 164 1.54 -0.38 6.54
CA GLU A 164 2.45 -1.54 6.66
C GLU A 164 2.22 -2.33 7.94
N GLN A 165 1.87 -1.64 9.03
CA GLN A 165 1.55 -2.27 10.31
C GLN A 165 0.31 -1.65 10.92
N ALA A 166 -0.55 -2.50 11.48
CA ALA A 166 -1.70 -2.11 12.30
C ALA A 166 -2.16 -3.32 13.11
N TYR A 167 -1.71 -3.44 14.36
CA TYR A 167 -1.99 -4.61 15.19
C TYR A 167 -2.29 -4.26 16.65
N LEU A 168 -2.95 -5.22 17.31
CA LEU A 168 -3.19 -5.21 18.74
C LEU A 168 -2.32 -6.25 19.44
N ASP A 169 -1.73 -5.84 20.55
CA ASP A 169 -1.02 -6.71 21.49
C ASP A 169 -1.84 -6.93 22.75
N PHE A 170 -2.02 -8.20 23.09
CA PHE A 170 -2.62 -8.65 24.34
C PHE A 170 -1.52 -9.17 25.25
N LEU A 171 -1.14 -8.34 26.23
CA LEU A 171 -0.05 -8.63 27.15
C LEU A 171 -0.57 -9.48 28.32
N VAL A 172 -0.05 -10.71 28.42
CA VAL A 172 -0.45 -11.67 29.45
C VAL A 172 0.68 -11.89 30.43
N LYS A 173 1.86 -12.28 29.94
CA LYS A 173 3.09 -12.48 30.72
C LYS A 173 4.31 -12.14 29.86
N PRO A 174 5.46 -11.78 30.45
CA PRO A 174 6.68 -11.49 29.68
C PRO A 174 7.05 -12.59 28.67
N TRP A 175 6.84 -13.85 29.03
CA TRP A 175 7.16 -15.02 28.21
C TRP A 175 6.04 -15.48 27.27
N LEU A 176 4.83 -14.92 27.33
CA LEU A 176 3.73 -15.28 26.43
C LEU A 176 2.72 -14.14 26.32
N ASN A 177 2.60 -13.62 25.10
CA ASN A 177 1.67 -12.58 24.68
C ASN A 177 1.05 -12.96 23.34
N PHE A 178 -0.06 -12.32 22.99
CA PHE A 178 -0.77 -12.55 21.73
C PHE A 178 -0.77 -11.28 20.90
N ARG A 179 -0.59 -11.41 19.58
CA ARG A 179 -0.64 -10.30 18.62
C ARG A 179 -1.59 -10.65 17.48
N SER A 180 -2.37 -9.69 17.01
CA SER A 180 -3.24 -9.85 15.84
C SER A 180 -3.43 -8.54 15.09
N GLY A 181 -3.42 -8.60 13.76
CA GLY A 181 -3.62 -7.46 12.88
C GLY A 181 -2.79 -7.59 11.61
N ILE A 182 -2.45 -6.45 11.00
CA ILE A 182 -1.45 -6.38 9.93
C ILE A 182 -0.09 -6.23 10.58
N MET A 183 0.82 -7.15 10.27
CA MET A 183 2.12 -7.24 10.92
C MET A 183 3.18 -7.71 9.92
N LEU A 184 4.45 -7.36 10.19
CA LEU A 184 5.58 -7.89 9.42
C LEU A 184 5.81 -9.37 9.76
N ALA A 185 6.08 -10.17 8.74
CA ALA A 185 6.51 -11.54 8.92
C ALA A 185 7.85 -11.57 9.70
N PRO A 186 8.02 -12.42 10.72
CA PRO A 186 9.24 -12.45 11.54
C PRO A 186 10.33 -13.27 10.84
N VAL A 187 10.71 -12.84 9.63
CA VAL A 187 11.67 -13.54 8.75
C VAL A 187 12.81 -12.61 8.37
N GLY A 188 14.03 -12.99 8.76
CA GLY A 188 15.21 -12.14 8.53
C GLY A 188 15.24 -10.89 9.41
N LEU A 189 16.43 -10.34 9.63
CA LEU A 189 16.59 -9.14 10.46
C LEU A 189 16.00 -7.91 9.77
N VAL A 190 16.17 -7.82 8.44
CA VAL A 190 15.79 -6.64 7.65
C VAL A 190 14.28 -6.56 7.43
N ASN A 191 13.53 -7.67 7.45
CA ASN A 191 12.07 -7.55 7.34
C ASN A 191 11.45 -6.92 8.59
N GLU A 192 11.96 -7.23 9.77
CA GLU A 192 11.48 -6.61 11.03
C GLU A 192 12.13 -5.25 11.31
N ARG A 193 13.23 -4.95 10.62
CA ARG A 193 13.98 -3.71 10.70
C ARG A 193 14.31 -3.27 9.28
N HIS A 194 13.29 -2.81 8.57
CA HIS A 194 13.38 -2.43 7.15
C HIS A 194 13.68 -0.94 6.97
N GLU A 195 13.98 -0.24 8.07
CA GLU A 195 14.18 1.21 8.12
C GLU A 195 15.64 1.59 8.42
N PRO A 196 16.19 2.63 7.81
CA PRO A 196 17.49 3.19 8.18
C PRO A 196 17.52 3.58 9.66
N PRO A 197 18.66 3.46 10.34
CA PRO A 197 19.96 2.98 9.85
C PRO A 197 20.18 1.47 10.09
N SER A 198 19.11 0.66 10.10
CA SER A 198 19.22 -0.75 10.50
C SER A 198 19.98 -1.66 9.52
N PHE A 199 20.22 -1.18 8.29
CA PHE A 199 21.01 -1.84 7.27
C PHE A 199 22.13 -0.93 6.76
N ASN A 200 23.16 -1.54 6.18
CA ASN A 200 24.35 -0.85 5.70
C ASN A 200 24.14 -0.37 4.26
N GLY A 201 23.65 0.86 4.07
CA GLY A 201 23.46 1.46 2.75
C GLY A 201 22.38 2.54 2.75
N VAL A 202 22.17 3.14 1.56
CA VAL A 202 20.95 3.93 1.27
C VAL A 202 19.78 2.98 0.98
N GLU A 203 20.08 1.88 0.29
CA GLU A 203 19.12 0.84 -0.09
C GLU A 203 19.33 -0.46 0.68
N ARG A 204 18.26 -1.25 0.78
CA ARG A 204 18.30 -2.57 1.42
C ARG A 204 19.20 -3.55 0.65
N PRO A 205 19.88 -4.49 1.32
CA PRO A 205 20.72 -5.47 0.64
C PRO A 205 19.92 -6.37 -0.31
N PHE A 206 20.49 -6.71 -1.46
CA PHE A 206 19.82 -7.55 -2.48
C PHE A 206 19.29 -8.90 -1.94
N VAL A 207 19.98 -9.47 -0.94
CA VAL A 207 19.54 -10.72 -0.28
C VAL A 207 18.18 -10.53 0.41
N ASP A 208 17.97 -9.40 1.07
CA ASP A 208 16.73 -9.07 1.77
C ASP A 208 15.66 -8.53 0.81
N THR A 209 16.03 -8.16 -0.42
CA THR A 209 15.05 -7.80 -1.46
C THR A 209 14.53 -9.05 -2.18
N VAL A 210 15.40 -10.02 -2.48
CA VAL A 210 15.10 -11.12 -3.42
C VAL A 210 14.89 -12.48 -2.76
N ILE A 211 15.63 -12.79 -1.68
CA ILE A 211 15.63 -14.12 -1.03
C ILE A 211 14.75 -14.11 0.22
N LEU A 212 14.97 -13.14 1.11
CA LEU A 212 14.21 -12.97 2.36
C LEU A 212 13.45 -11.66 2.28
N PRO A 213 12.24 -11.64 1.68
CA PRO A 213 11.59 -10.40 1.28
C PRO A 213 11.37 -9.49 2.50
N SER A 214 12.01 -8.32 2.46
CA SER A 214 11.75 -7.20 3.34
C SER A 214 10.37 -6.59 3.06
N THR A 215 9.86 -5.79 4.00
CA THR A 215 8.51 -5.22 3.96
C THR A 215 7.42 -6.23 3.59
N TRP A 216 7.57 -7.49 3.99
CA TRP A 216 6.51 -8.50 3.91
C TRP A 216 5.61 -8.37 5.13
N PHE A 217 4.52 -7.63 4.95
CA PHE A 217 3.44 -7.51 5.92
C PHE A 217 2.15 -8.12 5.38
N GLU A 218 1.41 -8.79 6.26
CA GLU A 218 0.14 -9.43 5.95
C GLU A 218 -0.77 -9.47 7.18
N PRO A 219 -2.10 -9.61 7.01
CA PRO A 219 -2.98 -9.90 8.11
C PRO A 219 -2.65 -11.26 8.72
N GLY A 220 -2.62 -11.31 10.05
CA GLY A 220 -2.37 -12.53 10.78
C GLY A 220 -2.55 -12.40 12.28
N ALA A 221 -2.19 -13.48 12.97
CA ALA A 221 -2.19 -13.55 14.41
C ALA A 221 -1.17 -14.56 14.92
N GLY A 222 -0.72 -14.39 16.16
CA GLY A 222 0.01 -15.44 16.85
C GLY A 222 0.56 -14.99 18.19
N ILE A 223 1.69 -15.57 18.57
CA ILE A 223 2.27 -15.43 19.91
C ILE A 223 3.69 -14.92 19.87
N PHE A 224 4.08 -14.20 20.92
CA PHE A 224 5.44 -13.72 21.12
C PHE A 224 5.78 -13.66 22.60
N GLY A 225 7.06 -13.69 22.93
CA GLY A 225 7.52 -13.61 24.32
C GLY A 225 9.03 -13.62 24.46
N ASP A 226 9.47 -13.22 25.66
CA ASP A 226 10.84 -13.29 26.12
C ASP A 226 10.98 -14.40 27.16
N LEU A 227 11.79 -15.41 26.85
CA LEU A 227 12.05 -16.55 27.75
C LEU A 227 13.21 -16.27 28.73
N GLY A 228 13.83 -15.10 28.64
CA GLY A 228 15.01 -14.70 29.39
C GLY A 228 16.32 -15.15 28.72
N GLY A 229 17.44 -14.63 29.24
CA GLY A 229 18.77 -15.00 28.74
C GLY A 229 19.07 -14.54 27.31
N GLY A 230 18.34 -13.54 26.81
CA GLY A 230 18.46 -13.04 25.43
C GLY A 230 17.65 -13.83 24.40
N PHE A 231 16.79 -14.75 24.82
CA PHE A 231 15.96 -15.55 23.91
C PHE A 231 14.55 -14.95 23.78
N VAL A 232 14.28 -14.35 22.63
CA VAL A 232 12.97 -13.81 22.25
C VAL A 232 12.42 -14.63 21.08
N TYR A 233 11.12 -14.90 21.09
CA TYR A 233 10.46 -15.63 20.01
C TYR A 233 9.22 -14.91 19.50
N LYS A 234 8.93 -15.11 18.21
CA LYS A 234 7.70 -14.71 17.52
C LYS A 234 7.24 -15.89 16.67
N SER A 235 5.96 -16.24 16.75
CA SER A 235 5.37 -17.33 15.97
C SER A 235 3.99 -16.91 15.53
N TYR A 236 3.83 -16.66 14.22
CA TYR A 236 2.60 -16.14 13.64
C TYR A 236 2.04 -17.06 12.57
N VAL A 237 0.72 -17.01 12.42
CA VAL A 237 -0.02 -17.53 11.27
C VAL A 237 -0.51 -16.31 10.52
N MET A 238 -0.06 -16.15 9.28
CA MET A 238 -0.29 -14.97 8.45
C MET A 238 -0.68 -15.41 7.05
N ALA A 239 -1.24 -14.49 6.25
CA ALA A 239 -1.44 -14.78 4.84
C ALA A 239 -0.10 -15.12 4.15
N PRO A 240 -0.06 -16.16 3.30
CA PRO A 240 1.17 -16.56 2.63
C PRO A 240 1.55 -15.58 1.50
N LEU A 241 2.74 -15.77 0.95
CA LEU A 241 3.10 -15.17 -0.33
C LEU A 241 2.28 -15.80 -1.47
N ASN A 242 1.90 -14.98 -2.44
CA ASN A 242 1.31 -15.46 -3.67
C ASN A 242 2.40 -15.99 -4.62
N ALA A 243 2.50 -17.32 -4.70
CA ALA A 243 3.50 -17.99 -5.52
C ALA A 243 3.32 -17.76 -7.04
N SER A 244 2.15 -17.31 -7.52
CA SER A 244 1.95 -17.02 -8.94
C SER A 244 2.69 -15.77 -9.42
N LEU A 245 3.15 -14.92 -8.50
CA LEU A 245 3.88 -13.69 -8.79
C LEU A 245 5.40 -13.87 -8.72
N PHE A 246 5.88 -15.06 -8.35
CA PHE A 246 7.31 -15.35 -8.29
C PHE A 246 7.92 -15.32 -9.69
N ASN A 247 9.08 -14.67 -9.80
CA ASN A 247 9.80 -14.56 -11.06
C ASN A 247 11.31 -14.60 -10.85
N ALA A 248 12.06 -14.75 -11.94
CA ALA A 248 13.52 -14.91 -11.87
C ALA A 248 14.28 -13.59 -11.60
N GLU A 249 13.64 -12.45 -11.82
CA GLU A 249 14.24 -11.12 -11.70
C GLU A 249 14.12 -10.58 -10.28
N GLU A 250 12.91 -10.63 -9.71
CA GLU A 250 12.55 -10.12 -8.38
C GLU A 250 12.39 -11.22 -7.32
N GLY A 251 12.58 -12.49 -7.71
CA GLY A 251 12.50 -13.63 -6.79
C GLY A 251 11.10 -13.82 -6.20
N ILE A 252 11.02 -13.87 -4.87
CA ILE A 252 9.76 -14.07 -4.12
C ILE A 252 9.11 -12.77 -3.63
N ARG A 253 9.76 -11.62 -3.87
CA ARG A 253 9.34 -10.30 -3.39
C ARG A 253 7.96 -9.89 -3.87
N GLU A 254 7.69 -10.16 -5.14
CA GLU A 254 6.42 -9.83 -5.81
C GLU A 254 5.26 -10.70 -5.31
N GLY A 255 5.52 -11.75 -4.54
CA GLY A 255 4.47 -12.53 -3.90
C GLY A 255 3.81 -11.86 -2.70
N ARG A 256 4.30 -10.71 -2.23
CA ARG A 256 3.67 -9.96 -1.14
C ARG A 256 2.34 -9.37 -1.61
N GLN A 257 1.31 -9.51 -0.79
CA GLN A 257 -0.07 -9.09 -1.12
C GLN A 257 -0.45 -7.79 -0.42
N LYS A 258 0.46 -7.21 0.38
CA LYS A 258 0.33 -5.88 1.00
C LYS A 258 -0.97 -5.72 1.81
N ALA A 259 -1.45 -6.81 2.42
CA ALA A 259 -2.71 -6.87 3.17
C ALA A 259 -3.99 -6.46 2.39
N PHE A 260 -3.93 -6.30 1.07
CA PHE A 260 -5.08 -6.02 0.20
C PHE A 260 -5.36 -7.25 -0.67
N GLU A 261 -6.56 -7.82 -0.52
CA GLU A 261 -6.98 -9.07 -1.20
C GLU A 261 -6.08 -10.30 -0.93
N SER A 262 -5.43 -10.37 0.24
CA SER A 262 -4.55 -11.47 0.60
C SER A 262 -5.27 -12.83 0.53
N ILE A 263 -4.78 -13.71 -0.35
CA ILE A 263 -5.29 -15.07 -0.51
C ILE A 263 -4.98 -15.88 0.74
N MET A 264 -6.03 -16.37 1.42
CA MET A 264 -5.91 -17.24 2.61
C MET A 264 -6.24 -18.71 2.32
N GLN A 265 -6.22 -19.14 1.06
CA GLN A 265 -6.58 -20.51 0.68
C GLN A 265 -5.37 -21.45 0.77
N ASN A 266 -5.57 -22.56 1.49
CA ASN A 266 -4.70 -23.75 1.50
C ASN A 266 -4.96 -24.63 0.29
#